data_AF-A0A1B1MWX4-F1
#
_entry.id   AF-A0A1B1MWX4-F1
#
_cell.length_a   1.000
_cell.length_b   1.000
_cell.length_c   1.000
_cell.angle_alpha   90.00
_cell.angle_beta   90.00
_cell.angle_gamma   90.00
#
_symmetry.space_group_name_H-M   'P 1'
#
loop_
_entity.id
_entity.type
_entity.pdbx_description
1 polymer ?
#
loop_
_entity_poly.entity_id
_entity_poly.type
_entity_poly.pdbx_seq_one_letter_code
_entity_poly.pdbx_strand_id
1 'polypeptide(L)'
;MYTAEQVKTYLTHKDDIVSNGAIQYFAESFNYTDGIMERVLDKLAGSLTPDRIYLHLVSAFPQTAETVGRMAKLLTKSSLKGSSRLHIQQALLSSPPSLLEQVLSELQALQDETGVKAEEHVRIGQMEPEQLRETLQQMIEASRGLEYDDLEYDYLDYLVNEAVAKQALASEYVLGKLEQADPEDTANYESVYYTQAAGKMKLASAMPLLIDYLGSTNDLLAEQACDALVRIGSEDVVSRLAERYAKEQDDYFKLYAADCLGRISDPSAESAVLSLLKKERNLTHATKLAASLCFMGSKQSIPVIAKLIEAGYDDDYLDLREPLYLNCVMNEVDLPQLEEWRKTFL
;
A
#
# COMPACT_ATOMS: atom_id res chain seq x y z
N MET A 1 -9.43 -16.28 -5.01
CA MET A 1 -8.93 -14.89 -4.92
C MET A 1 -9.67 -13.97 -5.89
N TYR A 2 -9.71 -12.67 -5.59
CA TYR A 2 -10.15 -11.64 -6.51
C TYR A 2 -9.24 -11.51 -7.73
N THR A 3 -9.81 -11.03 -8.84
CA THR A 3 -9.02 -10.43 -9.93
C THR A 3 -9.07 -8.91 -9.82
N ALA A 4 -8.03 -8.20 -10.28
CA ALA A 4 -8.02 -6.73 -10.31
C ALA A 4 -9.24 -6.17 -11.07
N GLU A 5 -9.62 -6.78 -12.19
CA GLU A 5 -10.80 -6.34 -12.96
C GLU A 5 -12.11 -6.50 -12.19
N GLN A 6 -12.26 -7.58 -11.41
CA GLN A 6 -13.40 -7.77 -10.53
C GLN A 6 -13.44 -6.66 -9.46
N VAL A 7 -12.34 -6.42 -8.74
CA VAL A 7 -12.28 -5.41 -7.67
C VAL A 7 -12.54 -4.00 -8.21
N LYS A 8 -12.01 -3.68 -9.40
CA LYS A 8 -12.23 -2.39 -10.07
C LYS A 8 -13.71 -2.02 -10.21
N THR A 9 -14.60 -3.00 -10.41
CA THR A 9 -16.04 -2.74 -10.51
C THR A 9 -16.67 -2.21 -9.21
N TYR A 10 -16.03 -2.47 -8.06
CA TYR A 10 -16.52 -2.06 -6.74
C TYR A 10 -16.03 -0.67 -6.30
N LEU A 11 -15.09 -0.03 -7.01
CA LEU A 11 -14.60 1.32 -6.68
C LEU A 11 -15.70 2.39 -6.66
N THR A 12 -16.78 2.19 -7.43
CA THR A 12 -17.95 3.07 -7.47
C THR A 12 -19.17 2.47 -6.76
N HIS A 13 -18.98 1.46 -5.91
CA HIS A 13 -20.07 0.80 -5.22
C HIS A 13 -20.83 1.78 -4.30
N LYS A 14 -22.15 1.59 -4.18
CA LYS A 14 -23.04 2.46 -3.39
C LYS A 14 -22.76 2.39 -1.88
N ASP A 15 -22.26 1.25 -1.44
CA ASP A 15 -21.84 1.02 -0.06
C ASP A 15 -20.40 1.48 0.12
N ASP A 16 -20.19 2.48 0.96
CA ASP A 16 -18.88 3.11 1.14
C ASP A 16 -17.85 2.11 1.70
N ILE A 17 -18.27 1.20 2.58
CA ILE A 17 -17.40 0.13 3.11
C ILE A 17 -16.82 -0.69 1.96
N VAL A 18 -17.68 -1.09 1.01
CA VAL A 18 -17.29 -1.90 -0.15
C VAL A 18 -16.40 -1.12 -1.12
N SER A 19 -16.74 0.14 -1.43
CA SER A 19 -15.88 0.95 -2.30
C SER A 19 -14.53 1.28 -1.67
N ASN A 20 -14.49 1.49 -0.35
CA ASN A 20 -13.27 1.72 0.39
C ASN A 20 -12.41 0.45 0.50
N GLY A 21 -13.02 -0.72 0.69
CA GLY A 21 -12.33 -2.00 0.62
C GLY A 21 -11.72 -2.25 -0.77
N ALA A 22 -12.39 -1.83 -1.85
CA ALA A 22 -11.82 -1.89 -3.19
C ALA A 22 -10.63 -0.92 -3.37
N ILE A 23 -10.69 0.30 -2.80
CA ILE A 23 -9.56 1.24 -2.77
C ILE A 23 -8.38 0.61 -2.01
N GLN A 24 -8.63 0.10 -0.82
CA GLN A 24 -7.62 -0.53 0.05
C GLN A 24 -6.95 -1.72 -0.65
N TYR A 25 -7.73 -2.57 -1.33
CA TYR A 25 -7.18 -3.67 -2.12
C TYR A 25 -6.11 -3.20 -3.11
N PHE A 26 -6.38 -2.18 -3.92
CA PHE A 26 -5.40 -1.68 -4.88
C PHE A 26 -4.20 -1.03 -4.20
N ALA A 27 -4.44 -0.25 -3.14
CA ALA A 27 -3.39 0.46 -2.41
C ALA A 27 -2.38 -0.51 -1.77
N GLU A 28 -2.86 -1.59 -1.16
CA GLU A 28 -2.02 -2.49 -0.38
C GLU A 28 -1.48 -3.67 -1.19
N SER A 29 -2.17 -4.13 -2.24
CA SER A 29 -1.69 -5.23 -3.10
C SER A 29 -0.82 -4.79 -4.27
N PHE A 30 -0.84 -3.48 -4.59
CA PHE A 30 -0.21 -2.90 -5.79
C PHE A 30 -0.65 -3.54 -7.12
N ASN A 31 -1.76 -4.28 -7.13
CA ASN A 31 -2.29 -4.98 -8.30
C ASN A 31 -3.11 -4.04 -9.19
N TYR A 32 -2.46 -3.00 -9.69
CA TYR A 32 -3.10 -1.94 -10.46
C TYR A 32 -3.56 -2.39 -11.85
N THR A 33 -4.65 -1.79 -12.32
CA THR A 33 -5.17 -1.92 -13.68
C THR A 33 -5.61 -0.55 -14.19
N ASP A 34 -5.76 -0.40 -15.50
CA ASP A 34 -6.18 0.85 -16.12
C ASP A 34 -7.58 1.29 -15.62
N GLY A 35 -7.75 2.59 -15.41
CA GLY A 35 -9.03 3.19 -15.06
C GLY A 35 -9.36 3.21 -13.56
N ILE A 36 -8.47 2.77 -12.66
CA ILE A 36 -8.78 2.74 -11.22
C ILE A 36 -8.93 4.14 -10.63
N MET A 37 -8.04 5.08 -11.00
CA MET A 37 -8.10 6.43 -10.45
C MET A 37 -9.26 7.22 -11.04
N GLU A 38 -9.59 7.02 -12.31
CA GLU A 38 -10.79 7.58 -12.95
C GLU A 38 -12.05 7.18 -12.18
N ARG A 39 -12.17 5.90 -11.77
CA ARG A 39 -13.30 5.41 -10.97
C ARG A 39 -13.35 5.98 -9.57
N VAL A 40 -12.21 6.14 -8.90
CA VAL A 40 -12.14 6.84 -7.60
C VAL A 40 -12.64 8.28 -7.75
N LEU A 41 -12.19 8.99 -8.79
CA LEU A 41 -12.62 10.35 -9.06
C LEU A 41 -14.11 10.44 -9.46
N ASP A 42 -14.66 9.41 -10.11
CA ASP A 42 -16.10 9.31 -10.41
C ASP A 42 -16.92 9.14 -9.13
N LYS A 43 -16.48 8.24 -8.23
CA LYS A 43 -17.08 8.06 -6.90
C LYS A 43 -17.04 9.36 -6.09
N LEU A 44 -15.91 10.08 -6.12
CA LEU A 44 -15.75 11.36 -5.45
C LEU A 44 -16.71 12.42 -6.03
N ALA A 45 -16.82 12.53 -7.34
CA ALA A 45 -17.71 13.49 -8.00
C ALA A 45 -19.20 13.26 -7.68
N GLY A 46 -19.60 12.01 -7.47
CA GLY A 46 -20.98 11.64 -7.10
C GLY A 46 -21.28 11.63 -5.60
N SER A 47 -20.28 11.86 -4.73
CA SER A 47 -20.44 11.70 -3.28
C SER A 47 -20.94 12.96 -2.59
N LEU A 48 -21.89 12.78 -1.67
CA LEU A 48 -22.33 13.83 -0.73
C LEU A 48 -21.45 13.89 0.53
N THR A 49 -20.62 12.87 0.76
CA THR A 49 -19.75 12.72 1.92
C THR A 49 -18.34 12.35 1.46
N PRO A 50 -17.63 13.27 0.79
CA PRO A 50 -16.30 13.00 0.21
C PRO A 50 -15.28 12.54 1.27
N ASP A 51 -15.38 13.04 2.49
CA ASP A 51 -14.46 12.71 3.59
C ASP A 51 -14.58 11.24 4.08
N ARG A 52 -15.60 10.50 3.64
CA ARG A 52 -15.75 9.07 3.93
C ARG A 52 -15.03 8.17 2.92
N ILE A 53 -14.60 8.72 1.79
CA ILE A 53 -13.86 7.97 0.77
C ILE A 53 -12.41 7.85 1.24
N TYR A 54 -11.81 6.67 1.12
CA TYR A 54 -10.41 6.42 1.52
C TYR A 54 -9.39 7.04 0.54
N LEU A 55 -9.50 8.35 0.31
CA LEU A 55 -8.58 9.10 -0.55
C LEU A 55 -7.14 9.11 -0.01
N HIS A 56 -6.93 8.87 1.30
CA HIS A 56 -5.60 8.76 1.89
C HIS A 56 -4.77 7.60 1.32
N LEU A 57 -5.41 6.62 0.67
CA LEU A 57 -4.75 5.43 0.12
C LEU A 57 -4.44 5.53 -1.38
N VAL A 58 -4.83 6.63 -2.06
CA VAL A 58 -4.80 6.68 -3.53
C VAL A 58 -3.57 7.37 -4.10
N SER A 59 -2.63 7.82 -3.25
CA SER A 59 -1.44 8.56 -3.67
C SER A 59 -0.57 7.77 -4.65
N ALA A 60 -0.44 6.47 -4.42
CA ALA A 60 0.36 5.58 -5.26
C ALA A 60 -0.39 5.03 -6.49
N PHE A 61 -1.65 5.42 -6.73
CA PHE A 61 -2.41 4.93 -7.87
C PHE A 61 -1.84 5.51 -9.18
N PRO A 62 -1.74 4.70 -10.26
CA PRO A 62 -1.29 5.21 -11.55
C PRO A 62 -2.15 6.36 -12.04
N GLN A 63 -1.47 7.41 -12.52
CA GLN A 63 -2.11 8.63 -12.99
C GLN A 63 -1.99 8.74 -14.51
N THR A 64 -3.04 9.28 -15.13
CA THR A 64 -3.11 9.69 -16.54
C THR A 64 -3.24 11.22 -16.63
N ALA A 65 -2.96 11.79 -17.80
CA ALA A 65 -3.17 13.23 -18.04
C ALA A 65 -4.63 13.67 -17.73
N GLU A 66 -5.61 12.78 -17.97
CA GLU A 66 -7.00 13.02 -17.59
C GLU A 66 -7.16 13.14 -16.07
N THR A 67 -6.69 12.15 -15.31
CA THR A 67 -6.83 12.13 -13.84
C THR A 67 -6.13 13.31 -13.17
N VAL A 68 -4.91 13.67 -13.61
CA VAL A 68 -4.18 14.84 -13.12
C VAL A 68 -4.94 16.12 -13.43
N GLY A 69 -5.45 16.28 -14.66
CA GLY A 69 -6.28 17.43 -15.03
C GLY A 69 -7.59 17.52 -14.26
N ARG A 70 -8.21 16.38 -13.91
CA ARG A 70 -9.41 16.32 -13.06
C ARG A 70 -9.09 16.75 -11.62
N MET A 71 -8.00 16.25 -11.04
CA MET A 71 -7.56 16.63 -9.70
C MET A 71 -7.18 18.12 -9.62
N ALA A 72 -6.44 18.65 -10.59
CA ALA A 72 -6.11 20.08 -10.65
C ALA A 72 -7.38 20.96 -10.72
N LYS A 73 -8.40 20.55 -11.50
CA LYS A 73 -9.71 21.22 -11.54
C LYS A 73 -10.45 21.14 -10.21
N LEU A 74 -10.40 20.01 -9.52
CA LEU A 74 -10.97 19.89 -8.17
C LEU A 74 -10.30 20.87 -7.21
N LEU A 75 -8.97 20.99 -7.24
CA LEU A 75 -8.25 21.89 -6.34
C LEU A 75 -8.48 23.38 -6.63
N THR A 76 -8.71 23.75 -7.90
CA THR A 76 -8.87 25.14 -8.33
C THR A 76 -10.32 25.64 -8.38
N LYS A 77 -11.28 24.77 -8.71
CA LYS A 77 -12.68 25.16 -8.98
C LYS A 77 -13.71 24.58 -8.00
N SER A 78 -13.36 23.55 -7.24
CA SER A 78 -14.31 22.91 -6.33
C SER A 78 -14.28 23.53 -4.92
N SER A 79 -15.35 23.29 -4.16
CA SER A 79 -15.40 23.59 -2.74
C SER A 79 -14.84 22.46 -1.87
N LEU A 80 -13.99 21.57 -2.42
CA LEU A 80 -13.36 20.49 -1.64
C LEU A 80 -12.54 21.09 -0.50
N LYS A 81 -12.79 20.63 0.72
CA LYS A 81 -12.21 21.14 1.96
C LYS A 81 -11.70 19.98 2.81
N GLY A 82 -10.99 20.30 3.89
CA GLY A 82 -10.58 19.33 4.89
C GLY A 82 -9.68 18.23 4.33
N SER A 83 -9.83 17.03 4.87
CA SER A 83 -9.01 15.86 4.54
C SER A 83 -9.13 15.47 3.07
N SER A 84 -10.32 15.53 2.47
CA SER A 84 -10.49 15.22 1.06
C SER A 84 -9.63 16.10 0.14
N ARG A 85 -9.50 17.41 0.46
CA ARG A 85 -8.63 18.31 -0.31
C ARG A 85 -7.16 17.90 -0.16
N LEU A 86 -6.73 17.64 1.08
CA LEU A 86 -5.35 17.23 1.37
C LEU A 86 -4.96 15.96 0.62
N HIS A 87 -5.80 14.93 0.65
CA HIS A 87 -5.51 13.66 -0.03
C HIS A 87 -5.49 13.80 -1.56
N ILE A 88 -6.33 14.68 -2.14
CA ILE A 88 -6.25 14.99 -3.58
C ILE A 88 -4.98 15.78 -3.92
N GLN A 89 -4.51 16.67 -3.04
CA GLN A 89 -3.21 17.33 -3.21
C GLN A 89 -2.08 16.30 -3.20
N GLN A 90 -2.07 15.37 -2.24
CA GLN A 90 -1.06 14.32 -2.14
C GLN A 90 -1.08 13.39 -3.36
N ALA A 91 -2.25 12.93 -3.80
CA ALA A 91 -2.36 12.08 -4.98
C ALA A 91 -1.94 12.79 -6.27
N LEU A 92 -2.27 14.08 -6.40
CA LEU A 92 -1.80 14.88 -7.52
C LEU A 92 -0.27 15.04 -7.46
N LEU A 93 0.31 15.42 -6.32
CA LEU A 93 1.76 15.63 -6.16
C LEU A 93 2.58 14.34 -6.34
N SER A 94 1.97 13.18 -6.11
CA SER A 94 2.58 11.86 -6.36
C SER A 94 2.57 11.44 -7.84
N SER A 95 2.00 12.27 -8.73
CA SER A 95 1.96 11.98 -10.17
C SER A 95 3.36 12.06 -10.80
N PRO A 96 3.62 11.32 -11.89
CA PRO A 96 4.83 11.46 -12.67
C PRO A 96 5.14 12.93 -13.04
N PRO A 97 6.41 13.37 -13.00
CA PRO A 97 6.76 14.77 -13.23
C PRO A 97 6.26 15.30 -14.58
N SER A 98 6.29 14.46 -15.61
CA SER A 98 5.78 14.81 -16.96
C SER A 98 4.27 15.05 -17.02
N LEU A 99 3.49 14.51 -16.07
CA LEU A 99 2.06 14.80 -15.94
C LEU A 99 1.83 16.04 -15.08
N LEU A 100 2.60 16.22 -14.00
CA LEU A 100 2.56 17.43 -13.17
C LEU A 100 2.87 18.70 -13.98
N GLU A 101 3.87 18.63 -14.86
CA GLU A 101 4.28 19.75 -15.71
C GLU A 101 3.11 20.29 -16.55
N GLN A 102 2.21 19.42 -17.01
CA GLN A 102 1.05 19.79 -17.84
C GLN A 102 0.04 20.67 -17.10
N VAL A 103 -0.04 20.56 -15.78
CA VAL A 103 -0.97 21.31 -14.92
C VAL A 103 -0.26 22.33 -14.02
N LEU A 104 1.06 22.49 -14.14
CA LEU A 104 1.87 23.28 -13.21
C LEU A 104 1.38 24.73 -13.08
N SER A 105 1.01 25.36 -14.20
CA SER A 105 0.47 26.72 -14.20
C SER A 105 -0.82 26.88 -13.39
N GLU A 106 -1.66 25.84 -13.35
CA GLU A 106 -2.92 25.84 -12.60
C GLU A 106 -2.65 25.62 -11.11
N LEU A 107 -1.65 24.81 -10.78
CA LEU A 107 -1.20 24.58 -9.40
C LEU A 107 -0.51 25.80 -8.81
N GLN A 108 0.29 26.52 -9.60
CA GLN A 108 0.94 27.77 -9.18
C GLN A 108 -0.06 28.91 -8.91
N ALA A 109 -1.28 28.81 -9.46
CA ALA A 109 -2.36 29.74 -9.16
C ALA A 109 -3.06 29.43 -7.82
N LEU A 110 -2.77 28.29 -7.18
CA LEU A 110 -3.25 27.98 -5.83
C LEU A 110 -2.54 28.87 -4.81
N GLN A 111 -3.27 29.34 -3.82
CA GLN A 111 -2.73 30.16 -2.71
C GLN A 111 -2.22 29.27 -1.56
N ASP A 112 -1.52 28.19 -1.89
CA ASP A 112 -0.97 27.22 -0.95
C ASP A 112 0.35 26.62 -1.49
N GLU A 113 1.00 25.75 -0.71
CA GLU A 113 2.32 25.18 -1.06
C GLU A 113 2.29 24.17 -2.21
N THR A 114 1.10 23.80 -2.73
CA THR A 114 0.98 22.77 -3.77
C THR A 114 1.76 23.14 -5.03
N GLY A 115 1.68 24.40 -5.46
CA GLY A 115 2.40 24.87 -6.66
C GLY A 115 3.91 24.80 -6.50
N VAL A 116 4.42 25.13 -5.31
CA VAL A 116 5.86 25.08 -4.99
C VAL A 116 6.35 23.63 -4.97
N LYS A 117 5.62 22.73 -4.30
CA LYS A 117 5.96 21.29 -4.27
C LYS A 117 5.91 20.66 -5.66
N ALA A 118 4.91 21.01 -6.48
CA ALA A 118 4.80 20.52 -7.85
C ALA A 118 5.96 21.00 -8.74
N GLU A 119 6.40 22.25 -8.59
CA GLU A 119 7.58 22.77 -9.30
C GLU A 119 8.85 22.01 -8.94
N GLU A 120 9.04 21.71 -7.66
CA GLU A 120 10.17 20.93 -7.17
C GLU A 120 10.14 19.48 -7.71
N HIS A 121 8.97 18.84 -7.73
CA HIS A 121 8.81 17.51 -8.30
C HIS A 121 9.12 17.49 -9.81
N VAL A 122 8.66 18.49 -10.56
CA VAL A 122 9.02 18.67 -11.98
C VAL A 122 10.53 18.86 -12.15
N ARG A 123 11.19 19.63 -11.28
CA ARG A 123 12.65 19.83 -11.28
C ARG A 123 13.41 18.52 -11.05
N ILE A 124 12.99 17.70 -10.08
CA ILE A 124 13.55 16.37 -9.85
C ILE A 124 13.38 15.50 -11.11
N GLY A 125 12.22 15.57 -11.75
CA GLY A 125 11.95 14.94 -13.05
C GLY A 125 12.85 15.40 -14.21
N GLN A 126 13.62 16.47 -14.06
CA GLN A 126 14.59 16.97 -15.05
C GLN A 126 16.04 16.60 -14.71
N MET A 127 16.31 16.06 -13.51
CA MET A 127 17.65 15.64 -13.11
C MET A 127 18.12 14.42 -13.92
N GLU A 128 19.42 14.39 -14.25
CA GLU A 128 20.06 13.22 -14.85
C GLU A 128 20.21 12.08 -13.81
N PRO A 129 20.29 10.80 -14.23
CA PRO A 129 20.36 9.67 -13.32
C PRO A 129 21.44 9.78 -12.24
N GLU A 130 22.63 10.26 -12.59
CA GLU A 130 23.73 10.45 -11.63
C GLU A 130 23.37 11.49 -10.56
N GLN A 131 22.75 12.61 -10.97
CA GLN A 131 22.31 13.67 -10.07
C GLN A 131 21.19 13.19 -9.13
N LEU A 132 20.23 12.41 -9.63
CA LEU A 132 19.17 11.83 -8.80
C LEU A 132 19.75 10.95 -7.70
N ARG A 133 20.70 10.09 -8.07
CA ARG A 133 21.36 9.19 -7.10
C ARG A 133 22.15 9.98 -6.06
N GLU A 134 22.89 11.01 -6.46
CA GLU A 134 23.65 11.87 -5.54
C GLU A 134 22.73 12.64 -4.60
N THR A 135 21.66 13.24 -5.12
CA THR A 135 20.65 13.95 -4.32
C THR A 135 19.97 13.01 -3.32
N LEU A 136 19.55 11.82 -3.76
CA LEU A 136 18.95 10.83 -2.87
C LEU A 136 19.90 10.43 -1.73
N GLN A 137 21.18 10.17 -2.05
CA GLN A 137 22.19 9.86 -1.03
C GLN A 137 22.38 11.00 -0.03
N GLN A 138 22.47 12.24 -0.51
CA GLN A 138 22.64 13.42 0.34
C GLN A 138 21.44 13.61 1.27
N MET A 139 20.22 13.44 0.77
CA MET A 139 19.01 13.59 1.57
C MET A 139 18.84 12.48 2.60
N ILE A 140 19.20 11.23 2.27
CA ILE A 140 19.23 10.12 3.23
C ILE A 140 20.27 10.38 4.33
N GLU A 141 21.46 10.89 4.00
CA GLU A 141 22.45 11.22 5.02
C GLU A 141 22.01 12.42 5.87
N ALA A 142 21.38 13.43 5.25
CA ALA A 142 20.86 14.59 5.96
C ALA A 142 19.69 14.26 6.89
N SER A 143 18.95 13.17 6.62
CA SER A 143 17.86 12.71 7.49
C SER A 143 18.33 11.91 8.70
N ARG A 144 19.64 11.61 8.79
CA ARG A 144 20.20 10.82 9.89
C ARG A 144 19.99 11.53 11.24
N GLY A 145 19.39 10.79 12.17
CA GLY A 145 19.11 11.28 13.53
C GLY A 145 17.93 12.25 13.62
N LEU A 146 17.21 12.52 12.52
CA LEU A 146 15.95 13.24 12.57
C LEU A 146 14.84 12.34 13.11
N GLU A 147 13.91 12.94 13.87
CA GLU A 147 12.65 12.29 14.20
C GLU A 147 11.78 12.18 12.93
N TYR A 148 10.85 11.23 12.91
CA TYR A 148 10.00 10.98 11.75
C TYR A 148 9.23 12.23 11.29
N ASP A 149 8.75 13.04 12.24
CA ASP A 149 8.00 14.28 11.95
C ASP A 149 8.85 15.39 11.31
N ASP A 150 10.18 15.30 11.44
CA ASP A 150 11.13 16.24 10.84
C ASP A 150 11.64 15.76 9.47
N LEU A 151 11.24 14.55 9.03
CA LEU A 151 11.62 14.03 7.73
C LEU A 151 10.88 14.75 6.61
N GLU A 152 11.63 15.09 5.55
CA GLU A 152 11.03 15.42 4.25
C GLU A 152 10.57 14.14 3.54
N TYR A 153 9.69 13.36 4.18
CA TYR A 153 9.28 12.03 3.73
C TYR A 153 8.71 12.04 2.31
N ASP A 154 7.79 12.97 2.02
CA ASP A 154 7.20 13.13 0.68
C ASP A 154 8.26 13.38 -0.40
N TYR A 155 9.30 14.16 -0.06
CA TYR A 155 10.39 14.50 -0.97
C TYR A 155 11.30 13.29 -1.22
N LEU A 156 11.67 12.57 -0.16
CA LEU A 156 12.48 11.36 -0.24
C LEU A 156 11.74 10.22 -0.98
N ASP A 157 10.45 10.02 -0.73
CA ASP A 157 9.62 9.07 -1.47
C ASP A 157 9.63 9.39 -2.97
N TYR A 158 9.47 10.67 -3.31
CA TYR A 158 9.50 11.13 -4.70
C TYR A 158 10.87 10.92 -5.36
N LEU A 159 11.97 11.22 -4.66
CA LEU A 159 13.33 10.96 -5.15
C LEU A 159 13.56 9.47 -5.41
N VAL A 160 13.11 8.58 -4.51
CA VAL A 160 13.21 7.13 -4.73
C VAL A 160 12.40 6.71 -5.96
N ASN A 161 11.16 7.21 -6.10
CA ASN A 161 10.31 6.94 -7.26
C ASN A 161 11.00 7.30 -8.57
N GLU A 162 11.51 8.52 -8.66
CA GLU A 162 12.14 9.04 -9.88
C GLU A 162 13.48 8.35 -10.15
N ALA A 163 14.29 8.09 -9.11
CA ALA A 163 15.56 7.38 -9.24
C ALA A 163 15.36 5.95 -9.77
N VAL A 164 14.32 5.24 -9.31
CA VAL A 164 13.96 3.92 -9.85
C VAL A 164 13.43 4.03 -11.28
N ALA A 165 12.51 4.97 -11.55
CA ALA A 165 11.91 5.15 -12.88
C ALA A 165 12.96 5.46 -13.97
N LYS A 166 13.98 6.24 -13.62
CA LYS A 166 15.10 6.60 -14.51
C LYS A 166 16.29 5.65 -14.45
N GLN A 167 16.19 4.53 -13.74
CA GLN A 167 17.27 3.54 -13.60
C GLN A 167 18.56 4.15 -13.03
N ALA A 168 18.44 5.16 -12.17
CA ALA A 168 19.55 5.79 -11.45
C ALA A 168 20.18 4.87 -10.39
N LEU A 169 19.46 3.84 -9.96
CA LEU A 169 19.88 2.87 -8.95
C LEU A 169 20.13 1.51 -9.59
N ALA A 170 21.40 1.10 -9.67
CA ALA A 170 21.76 -0.25 -10.10
C ALA A 170 21.38 -1.30 -9.03
N SER A 171 20.94 -2.48 -9.46
CA SER A 171 20.52 -3.58 -8.58
C SER A 171 21.59 -3.97 -7.55
N GLU A 172 22.84 -4.06 -7.98
CA GLU A 172 23.99 -4.43 -7.15
C GLU A 172 24.30 -3.34 -6.13
N TYR A 173 24.07 -2.08 -6.51
CA TYR A 173 24.24 -0.94 -5.60
C TYR A 173 23.18 -0.97 -4.49
N VAL A 174 21.90 -1.16 -4.84
CA VAL A 174 20.82 -1.28 -3.85
C VAL A 174 21.04 -2.49 -2.94
N LEU A 175 21.37 -3.65 -3.51
CA LEU A 175 21.63 -4.85 -2.72
C LEU A 175 22.82 -4.64 -1.76
N GLY A 176 23.91 -4.04 -2.24
CA GLY A 176 25.07 -3.75 -1.40
C GLY A 176 24.76 -2.77 -0.25
N LYS A 177 23.83 -1.83 -0.46
CA LYS A 177 23.34 -0.94 0.60
C LYS A 177 22.52 -1.68 1.64
N LEU A 178 21.63 -2.58 1.21
CA LEU A 178 20.85 -3.42 2.13
C LEU A 178 21.74 -4.37 2.93
N GLU A 179 22.74 -4.99 2.31
CA GLU A 179 23.68 -5.92 2.98
C GLU A 179 24.56 -5.23 4.05
N GLN A 180 24.82 -3.93 3.91
CA GLN A 180 25.66 -3.16 4.82
C GLN A 180 24.86 -2.48 5.94
N ALA A 181 23.54 -2.38 5.78
CA ALA A 181 22.69 -1.70 6.73
C ALA A 181 22.52 -2.53 8.02
N ASP A 182 22.45 -1.84 9.15
CA ASP A 182 21.95 -2.42 10.39
C ASP A 182 20.42 -2.21 10.41
N PRO A 183 19.60 -3.27 10.35
CA PRO A 183 18.14 -3.11 10.35
C PRO A 183 17.61 -2.49 11.63
N GLU A 184 18.37 -2.55 12.73
CA GLU A 184 17.95 -2.00 14.03
C GLU A 184 18.47 -0.57 14.26
N ASP A 185 19.20 0.02 13.31
CA ASP A 185 19.61 1.43 13.38
C ASP A 185 18.43 2.35 13.02
N THR A 186 17.62 2.67 14.03
CA THR A 186 16.47 3.57 13.91
C THR A 186 16.84 5.03 13.68
N ALA A 187 18.12 5.41 13.84
CA ALA A 187 18.59 6.76 13.53
C ALA A 187 18.95 6.91 12.04
N ASN A 188 19.03 5.82 11.28
CA ASN A 188 19.41 5.83 9.88
C ASN A 188 18.30 5.22 9.00
N TYR A 189 17.68 6.06 8.19
CA TYR A 189 16.61 5.65 7.27
C TYR A 189 17.12 5.02 5.96
N GLU A 190 18.42 4.77 5.83
CA GLU A 190 19.02 4.18 4.64
C GLU A 190 18.39 2.81 4.29
N SER A 191 18.22 1.93 5.28
CA SER A 191 17.59 0.61 5.10
C SER A 191 16.16 0.74 4.60
N VAL A 192 15.39 1.69 5.14
CA VAL A 192 13.99 2.00 4.78
C VAL A 192 13.90 2.40 3.30
N TYR A 193 14.67 3.39 2.86
CA TYR A 193 14.57 3.91 1.49
C TYR A 193 15.16 2.96 0.44
N TYR A 194 16.24 2.21 0.74
CA TYR A 194 16.73 1.19 -0.18
C TYR A 194 15.85 -0.06 -0.21
N THR A 195 15.17 -0.39 0.89
CA THR A 195 14.14 -1.45 0.91
C THR A 195 12.99 -1.07 -0.01
N GLN A 196 12.52 0.18 0.10
CA GLN A 196 11.52 0.73 -0.79
C GLN A 196 11.96 0.67 -2.27
N ALA A 197 13.19 1.10 -2.57
CA ALA A 197 13.75 1.04 -3.92
C ALA A 197 13.78 -0.40 -4.46
N ALA A 198 14.26 -1.37 -3.67
CA ALA A 198 14.28 -2.78 -4.03
C ALA A 198 12.87 -3.32 -4.38
N GLY A 199 11.86 -2.92 -3.62
CA GLY A 199 10.46 -3.23 -3.89
C GLY A 199 9.96 -2.67 -5.22
N LYS A 200 10.20 -1.38 -5.48
CA LYS A 200 9.79 -0.72 -6.74
C LYS A 200 10.54 -1.27 -7.96
N MET A 201 11.80 -1.68 -7.78
CA MET A 201 12.59 -2.37 -8.80
C MET A 201 12.19 -3.85 -8.99
N LYS A 202 11.37 -4.40 -8.08
CA LYS A 202 11.03 -5.84 -8.02
C LYS A 202 12.28 -6.73 -7.93
N LEU A 203 13.23 -6.33 -7.09
CA LEU A 203 14.55 -6.96 -6.98
C LEU A 203 14.48 -8.29 -6.23
N ALA A 204 14.26 -9.39 -6.95
CA ALA A 204 14.16 -10.74 -6.37
C ALA A 204 15.43 -11.17 -5.58
N SER A 205 16.62 -10.66 -5.92
CA SER A 205 17.84 -10.96 -5.17
C SER A 205 17.87 -10.38 -3.76
N ALA A 206 17.05 -9.35 -3.45
CA ALA A 206 16.93 -8.79 -2.11
C ALA A 206 16.01 -9.61 -1.19
N MET A 207 15.26 -10.59 -1.73
CA MET A 207 14.24 -11.34 -0.99
C MET A 207 14.71 -11.90 0.36
N PRO A 208 15.90 -12.51 0.52
CA PRO A 208 16.33 -13.02 1.83
C PRO A 208 16.39 -11.91 2.90
N LEU A 209 16.98 -10.76 2.56
CA LEU A 209 17.09 -9.61 3.46
C LEU A 209 15.72 -9.01 3.78
N LEU A 210 14.86 -8.87 2.77
CA LEU A 210 13.51 -8.35 2.96
C LEU A 210 12.69 -9.23 3.88
N ILE A 211 12.83 -10.56 3.80
CA ILE A 211 12.17 -11.48 4.73
C ILE A 211 12.76 -11.32 6.13
N ASP A 212 14.09 -11.16 6.29
CA ASP A 212 14.69 -10.89 7.60
C ASP A 212 14.15 -9.59 8.23
N TYR A 213 13.95 -8.54 7.43
CA TYR A 213 13.49 -7.23 7.89
C TYR A 213 12.04 -7.20 8.39
N LEU A 214 11.21 -8.19 8.05
CA LEU A 214 9.87 -8.33 8.64
C LEU A 214 9.91 -8.57 10.16
N GLY A 215 11.03 -9.04 10.71
CA GLY A 215 11.24 -9.22 12.14
C GLY A 215 12.00 -8.09 12.82
N SER A 216 12.25 -6.98 12.11
CA SER A 216 12.94 -5.82 12.69
C SER A 216 12.08 -5.13 13.75
N THR A 217 12.72 -4.55 14.77
CA THR A 217 12.01 -3.70 15.75
C THR A 217 11.69 -2.30 15.21
N ASN A 218 12.20 -1.96 14.03
CA ASN A 218 11.85 -0.75 13.32
C ASN A 218 10.57 -0.99 12.48
N ASP A 219 9.42 -0.57 12.99
CA ASP A 219 8.11 -0.72 12.32
C ASP A 219 8.13 -0.21 10.87
N LEU A 220 8.76 0.93 10.62
CA LEU A 220 8.84 1.52 9.28
C LEU A 220 9.63 0.62 8.32
N LEU A 221 10.70 -0.03 8.79
CA LEU A 221 11.47 -0.96 7.97
C LEU A 221 10.68 -2.24 7.69
N ALA A 222 9.98 -2.79 8.70
CA ALA A 222 9.15 -3.98 8.54
C ALA A 222 7.99 -3.74 7.54
N GLU A 223 7.35 -2.57 7.61
CA GLU A 223 6.32 -2.15 6.64
C GLU A 223 6.89 -2.04 5.22
N GLN A 224 8.02 -1.34 5.03
CA GLN A 224 8.64 -1.22 3.71
C GLN A 224 9.11 -2.57 3.17
N ALA A 225 9.60 -3.46 4.02
CA ALA A 225 10.00 -4.81 3.63
C ALA A 225 8.78 -5.63 3.17
N CYS A 226 7.65 -5.50 3.86
CA CYS A 226 6.40 -6.11 3.44
C CYS A 226 5.95 -5.59 2.07
N ASP A 227 5.91 -4.27 1.90
CA ASP A 227 5.58 -3.62 0.63
C ASP A 227 6.49 -4.09 -0.51
N ALA A 228 7.79 -4.21 -0.25
CA ALA A 228 8.75 -4.68 -1.23
C ALA A 228 8.50 -6.14 -1.64
N LEU A 229 8.23 -7.03 -0.69
CA LEU A 229 7.89 -8.42 -0.96
C LEU A 229 6.57 -8.56 -1.72
N VAL A 230 5.56 -7.74 -1.40
CA VAL A 230 4.27 -7.72 -2.13
C VAL A 230 4.49 -7.28 -3.58
N ARG A 231 5.31 -6.25 -3.82
CA ARG A 231 5.64 -5.78 -5.19
C ARG A 231 6.44 -6.79 -6.01
N ILE A 232 7.34 -7.54 -5.36
CA ILE A 232 8.06 -8.66 -5.98
C ILE A 232 7.06 -9.76 -6.36
N GLY A 233 6.16 -10.12 -5.45
CA GLY A 233 4.91 -10.84 -5.74
C GLY A 233 5.09 -12.14 -6.53
N SER A 234 5.99 -13.02 -6.08
CA SER A 234 6.28 -14.31 -6.75
C SER A 234 5.91 -15.52 -5.87
N GLU A 235 5.70 -16.67 -6.51
CA GLU A 235 5.54 -17.96 -5.82
C GLU A 235 6.71 -18.25 -4.86
N ASP A 236 7.94 -17.83 -5.20
CA ASP A 236 9.11 -18.02 -4.32
C ASP A 236 9.02 -17.16 -3.05
N VAL A 237 8.50 -15.92 -3.15
CA VAL A 237 8.20 -15.09 -1.96
C VAL A 237 7.19 -15.80 -1.07
N VAL A 238 6.09 -16.28 -1.66
CA VAL A 238 5.02 -16.99 -0.92
C VAL A 238 5.59 -18.22 -0.21
N SER A 239 6.34 -19.05 -0.94
CA SER A 239 6.93 -20.29 -0.40
C SER A 239 7.85 -19.99 0.79
N ARG A 240 8.76 -19.03 0.65
CA ARG A 240 9.72 -18.68 1.72
C ARG A 240 9.04 -18.06 2.94
N LEU A 241 8.08 -17.16 2.75
CA LEU A 241 7.32 -16.57 3.86
C LEU A 241 6.54 -17.64 4.62
N ALA A 242 5.85 -18.54 3.91
CA ALA A 242 5.07 -19.61 4.53
C ALA A 242 5.97 -20.62 5.27
N GLU A 243 7.12 -20.97 4.70
CA GLU A 243 8.11 -21.85 5.33
C GLU A 243 8.71 -21.23 6.60
N ARG A 244 9.04 -19.92 6.58
CA ARG A 244 9.57 -19.23 7.75
C ARG A 244 8.52 -19.05 8.82
N TYR A 245 7.33 -18.59 8.47
CA TYR A 245 6.18 -18.46 9.38
C TYR A 245 5.93 -19.75 10.18
N ALA A 246 6.01 -20.91 9.52
CA ALA A 246 5.74 -22.20 10.16
C ALA A 246 6.81 -22.63 11.19
N LYS A 247 8.00 -22.02 11.16
CA LYS A 247 9.13 -22.32 12.06
C LYS A 247 9.37 -21.20 13.07
N GLU A 248 8.92 -19.99 12.76
CA GLU A 248 9.15 -18.80 13.55
C GLU A 248 8.38 -18.82 14.88
N GLN A 249 8.99 -18.24 15.92
CA GLN A 249 8.38 -18.02 17.23
C GLN A 249 8.17 -16.54 17.55
N ASP A 250 8.82 -15.65 16.81
CA ASP A 250 8.56 -14.22 16.92
C ASP A 250 7.14 -13.87 16.41
N ASP A 251 6.29 -13.40 17.33
CA ASP A 251 4.92 -13.01 17.05
C ASP A 251 4.88 -11.82 16.07
N TYR A 252 5.84 -10.89 16.17
CA TYR A 252 5.90 -9.71 15.32
C TYR A 252 6.13 -10.10 13.86
N PHE A 253 7.18 -10.88 13.59
CA PHE A 253 7.42 -11.46 12.27
C PHE A 253 6.19 -12.19 11.72
N LYS A 254 5.51 -13.00 12.54
CA LYS A 254 4.35 -13.78 12.09
C LYS A 254 3.20 -12.89 11.65
N LEU A 255 2.93 -11.80 12.37
CA LEU A 255 1.88 -10.84 11.97
C LEU A 255 2.20 -10.18 10.62
N TYR A 256 3.43 -9.72 10.41
CA TYR A 256 3.86 -9.16 9.13
C TYR A 256 3.84 -10.20 8.01
N ALA A 257 4.38 -11.40 8.24
CA ALA A 257 4.39 -12.45 7.22
C ALA A 257 2.96 -12.84 6.81
N ALA A 258 2.01 -12.89 7.73
CA ALA A 258 0.60 -13.12 7.41
C ALA A 258 -0.02 -11.95 6.62
N ASP A 259 0.35 -10.70 6.94
CA ASP A 259 -0.05 -9.51 6.18
C ASP A 259 0.47 -9.56 4.73
N CYS A 260 1.78 -9.74 4.55
CA CYS A 260 2.40 -9.77 3.24
C CYS A 260 1.83 -10.90 2.38
N LEU A 261 1.64 -12.10 2.95
CA LEU A 261 0.98 -13.21 2.26
C LEU A 261 -0.44 -12.87 1.80
N GLY A 262 -1.19 -12.12 2.61
CA GLY A 262 -2.53 -11.64 2.25
C GLY A 262 -2.54 -10.63 1.11
N ARG A 263 -1.49 -9.82 0.99
CA ARG A 263 -1.41 -8.74 0.00
C ARG A 263 -0.83 -9.20 -1.35
N ILE A 264 -0.09 -10.31 -1.37
CA ILE A 264 0.47 -10.89 -2.60
C ILE A 264 -0.66 -11.43 -3.50
N SER A 265 -0.68 -10.96 -4.75
CA SER A 265 -1.70 -11.32 -5.76
C SER A 265 -1.40 -12.64 -6.52
N ASP A 266 -0.56 -13.52 -5.96
CA ASP A 266 -0.24 -14.84 -6.53
C ASP A 266 -1.20 -15.93 -5.98
N PRO A 267 -1.79 -16.79 -6.84
CA PRO A 267 -2.72 -17.84 -6.41
C PRO A 267 -2.16 -18.83 -5.37
N SER A 268 -0.84 -19.03 -5.32
CA SER A 268 -0.19 -19.89 -4.33
C SER A 268 -0.36 -19.36 -2.90
N ALA A 269 -0.51 -18.04 -2.73
CA ALA A 269 -0.67 -17.41 -1.43
C ALA A 269 -1.97 -17.85 -0.73
N GLU A 270 -3.08 -18.00 -1.47
CA GLU A 270 -4.35 -18.50 -0.90
C GLU A 270 -4.16 -19.90 -0.31
N SER A 271 -3.45 -20.78 -1.02
CA SER A 271 -3.17 -22.14 -0.56
C SER A 271 -2.23 -22.18 0.65
N ALA A 272 -1.21 -21.33 0.65
CA ALA A 272 -0.28 -21.19 1.76
C ALA A 272 -0.99 -20.72 3.04
N VAL A 273 -1.74 -19.62 2.96
CA VAL A 273 -2.46 -19.04 4.12
C VAL A 273 -3.51 -20.01 4.66
N LEU A 274 -4.25 -20.71 3.79
CA LEU A 274 -5.19 -21.77 4.22
C LEU A 274 -4.49 -22.93 4.96
N SER A 275 -3.28 -23.30 4.53
CA SER A 275 -2.50 -24.35 5.19
C SER A 275 -2.00 -23.90 6.56
N LEU A 276 -1.53 -22.66 6.67
CA LEU A 276 -1.10 -22.05 7.93
C LEU A 276 -2.26 -21.94 8.92
N LEU A 277 -3.41 -21.40 8.50
CA LEU A 277 -4.58 -21.21 9.35
C LEU A 277 -5.07 -22.53 9.99
N LYS A 278 -4.99 -23.66 9.26
CA LYS A 278 -5.38 -24.98 9.78
C LYS A 278 -4.49 -25.47 10.93
N LYS A 279 -3.23 -25.03 10.96
CA LYS A 279 -2.22 -25.46 11.93
C LYS A 279 -2.00 -24.45 13.05
N GLU A 280 -2.41 -23.19 12.83
CA GLU A 280 -2.24 -22.12 13.80
C GLU A 280 -3.10 -22.36 15.06
N ARG A 281 -2.52 -22.02 16.20
CA ARG A 281 -3.11 -22.23 17.53
C ARG A 281 -3.15 -20.95 18.35
N ASN A 282 -2.30 -19.97 18.03
CA ASN A 282 -2.40 -18.63 18.58
C ASN A 282 -3.62 -17.93 17.92
N LEU A 283 -4.49 -17.37 18.76
CA LEU A 283 -5.76 -16.80 18.32
C LEU A 283 -5.55 -15.54 17.47
N THR A 284 -4.66 -14.63 17.87
CA THR A 284 -4.28 -13.41 17.15
C THR A 284 -3.73 -13.73 15.75
N HIS A 285 -2.84 -14.72 15.66
CA HIS A 285 -2.29 -15.18 14.39
C HIS A 285 -3.33 -15.81 13.48
N ALA A 286 -4.24 -16.62 14.04
CA ALA A 286 -5.36 -17.20 13.30
C ALA A 286 -6.30 -16.10 12.79
N THR A 287 -6.58 -15.07 13.60
CA THR A 287 -7.32 -13.88 13.20
C THR A 287 -6.64 -13.18 12.01
N LYS A 288 -5.34 -12.88 12.09
CA LYS A 288 -4.63 -12.21 11.00
C LYS A 288 -4.62 -13.04 9.70
N LEU A 289 -4.36 -14.34 9.77
CA LEU A 289 -4.43 -15.24 8.60
C LEU A 289 -5.84 -15.30 7.99
N ALA A 290 -6.89 -15.29 8.81
CA ALA A 290 -8.27 -15.22 8.34
C ALA A 290 -8.56 -13.88 7.64
N ALA A 291 -8.11 -12.76 8.22
CA ALA A 291 -8.23 -11.43 7.61
C ALA A 291 -7.52 -11.38 6.24
N SER A 292 -6.32 -11.94 6.14
CA SER A 292 -5.58 -12.07 4.88
C SER A 292 -6.37 -12.83 3.81
N LEU A 293 -7.00 -13.96 4.15
CA LEU A 293 -7.86 -14.70 3.20
C LEU A 293 -9.08 -13.88 2.75
N CYS A 294 -9.65 -13.06 3.63
CA CYS A 294 -10.72 -12.14 3.27
C CYS A 294 -10.24 -11.04 2.32
N PHE A 295 -9.12 -10.40 2.63
CA PHE A 295 -8.52 -9.35 1.80
C PHE A 295 -8.21 -9.85 0.38
N MET A 296 -7.68 -11.07 0.26
CA MET A 296 -7.42 -11.72 -1.04
C MET A 296 -8.69 -12.10 -1.82
N GLY A 297 -9.86 -12.04 -1.20
CA GLY A 297 -11.11 -12.52 -1.80
C GLY A 297 -11.18 -14.03 -1.94
N SER A 298 -10.69 -14.79 -0.96
CA SER A 298 -10.84 -16.24 -0.94
C SER A 298 -12.30 -16.61 -0.71
N LYS A 299 -13.02 -16.95 -1.78
CA LYS A 299 -14.41 -17.42 -1.69
C LYS A 299 -14.55 -18.73 -0.90
N GLN A 300 -13.57 -19.63 -1.02
CA GLN A 300 -13.60 -20.92 -0.33
C GLN A 300 -13.28 -20.81 1.17
N SER A 301 -12.64 -19.73 1.63
CA SER A 301 -12.38 -19.52 3.05
C SER A 301 -13.60 -18.99 3.81
N ILE A 302 -14.61 -18.42 3.12
CA ILE A 302 -15.79 -17.80 3.76
C ILE A 302 -16.43 -18.72 4.81
N PRO A 303 -16.74 -20.02 4.55
CA PRO A 303 -17.33 -20.89 5.56
C PRO A 303 -16.39 -21.21 6.73
N VAL A 304 -15.06 -21.17 6.51
CA VAL A 304 -14.06 -21.41 7.55
C VAL A 304 -13.98 -20.19 8.48
N ILE A 305 -13.97 -18.99 7.91
CA ILE A 305 -13.86 -17.73 8.66
C ILE A 305 -15.17 -17.42 9.40
N ALA A 306 -16.33 -17.68 8.79
CA ALA A 306 -17.62 -17.55 9.48
C ALA A 306 -17.68 -18.43 10.75
N LYS A 307 -17.21 -19.68 10.65
CA LYS A 307 -17.10 -20.57 11.81
C LYS A 307 -16.07 -20.10 12.84
N LEU A 308 -14.98 -19.48 12.41
CA LEU A 308 -13.99 -18.89 13.32
C LEU A 308 -14.62 -17.74 14.12
N ILE A 309 -15.38 -16.87 13.47
CA ILE A 309 -16.13 -15.78 14.14
C ILE A 309 -17.11 -16.36 15.16
N GLU A 310 -17.86 -17.40 14.82
CA GLU A 310 -18.80 -18.07 15.75
C GLU A 310 -18.10 -18.76 16.92
N ALA A 311 -16.91 -19.34 16.70
CA ALA A 311 -16.13 -20.02 17.72
C ALA A 311 -15.37 -19.06 18.66
N GLY A 312 -15.22 -17.81 18.26
CA GLY A 312 -14.39 -16.81 18.92
C GLY A 312 -13.07 -16.59 18.18
N TYR A 313 -12.70 -15.32 18.06
CA TYR A 313 -11.48 -14.82 17.45
C TYR A 313 -10.93 -13.69 18.32
N ASP A 314 -9.71 -13.25 18.05
CA ASP A 314 -9.12 -12.11 18.75
C ASP A 314 -9.70 -10.80 18.20
N ASP A 315 -10.84 -10.39 18.75
CA ASP A 315 -11.58 -9.19 18.36
C ASP A 315 -11.04 -7.91 19.00
N ASP A 316 -10.23 -8.03 20.06
CA ASP A 316 -9.42 -6.92 20.60
C ASP A 316 -8.31 -6.51 19.62
N TYR A 317 -7.76 -7.46 18.85
CA TYR A 317 -6.75 -7.20 17.82
C TYR A 317 -7.36 -6.69 16.50
N LEU A 318 -8.32 -7.42 15.92
CA LEU A 318 -8.90 -7.08 14.61
C LEU A 318 -10.30 -7.68 14.45
N ASP A 319 -11.29 -6.83 14.14
CA ASP A 319 -12.67 -7.25 13.87
C ASP A 319 -12.80 -7.97 12.51
N LEU A 320 -12.91 -9.29 12.51
CA LEU A 320 -13.03 -10.11 11.30
C LEU A 320 -14.34 -9.93 10.54
N ARG A 321 -15.35 -9.30 11.15
CA ARG A 321 -16.67 -9.13 10.52
C ARG A 321 -16.59 -8.23 9.30
N GLU A 322 -15.81 -7.15 9.35
CA GLU A 322 -15.70 -6.21 8.24
C GLU A 322 -14.94 -6.82 7.03
N PRO A 323 -13.75 -7.43 7.20
CA PRO A 323 -13.10 -8.15 6.11
C PRO A 323 -13.96 -9.28 5.53
N LEU A 324 -14.66 -10.05 6.37
CA LEU A 324 -15.56 -11.10 5.88
C LEU A 324 -16.77 -10.53 5.15
N TYR A 325 -17.33 -9.41 5.63
CA TYR A 325 -18.41 -8.70 4.94
C TYR A 325 -17.98 -8.28 3.53
N LEU A 326 -16.81 -7.66 3.38
CA LEU A 326 -16.23 -7.32 2.08
C LEU A 326 -16.06 -8.56 1.19
N ASN A 327 -15.47 -9.62 1.74
CA ASN A 327 -15.27 -10.89 1.04
C ASN A 327 -16.58 -11.49 0.52
N CYS A 328 -17.64 -11.47 1.34
CA CYS A 328 -18.96 -11.94 0.99
C CYS A 328 -19.60 -11.08 -0.11
N VAL A 329 -19.65 -9.76 0.06
CA VAL A 329 -20.30 -8.85 -0.91
C VAL A 329 -19.61 -8.92 -2.28
N MET A 330 -18.28 -8.90 -2.31
CA MET A 330 -17.53 -8.91 -3.56
C MET A 330 -17.46 -10.29 -4.24
N ASN A 331 -17.78 -11.38 -3.53
CA ASN A 331 -17.95 -12.72 -4.08
C ASN A 331 -19.40 -13.14 -4.31
N GLU A 332 -20.36 -12.22 -4.08
CA GLU A 332 -21.81 -12.46 -4.17
C GLU A 332 -22.25 -13.66 -3.31
N VAL A 333 -21.71 -13.75 -2.09
CA VAL A 333 -22.07 -14.77 -1.10
C VAL A 333 -22.86 -14.12 0.01
N ASP A 334 -24.10 -14.59 0.21
CA ASP A 334 -24.96 -14.10 1.28
C ASP A 334 -24.74 -14.91 2.58
N LEU A 335 -24.60 -14.20 3.71
CA LEU A 335 -24.65 -14.78 5.05
C LEU A 335 -25.77 -14.10 5.83
N PRO A 336 -26.54 -14.84 6.66
CA PRO A 336 -27.66 -14.26 7.41
C PRO A 336 -27.30 -13.03 8.26
N GLN A 337 -26.05 -12.93 8.72
CA GLN A 337 -25.56 -11.90 9.62
C GLN A 337 -25.08 -10.62 8.91
N LEU A 338 -24.91 -10.61 7.58
CA LEU A 338 -24.28 -9.47 6.87
C LEU A 338 -25.01 -8.15 7.10
N GLU A 339 -26.35 -8.16 7.02
CA GLU A 339 -27.18 -6.97 7.22
C GLU A 339 -27.13 -6.44 8.66
N GLU A 340 -26.88 -7.32 9.63
CA GLU A 340 -26.70 -6.93 11.02
C GLU A 340 -25.32 -6.34 11.25
N TRP A 341 -24.26 -7.01 10.78
CA TRP A 341 -22.88 -6.52 10.86
C TRP A 341 -22.71 -5.18 10.16
N ARG A 342 -23.31 -5.01 8.98
CA ARG A 342 -23.26 -3.73 8.24
C ARG A 342 -23.74 -2.54 9.08
N LYS A 343 -24.71 -2.76 9.97
CA LYS A 343 -25.25 -1.68 10.83
C LYS A 343 -24.30 -1.32 11.98
N THR A 344 -23.34 -2.16 12.31
CA THR A 344 -22.38 -1.93 13.40
C THR A 344 -21.09 -1.24 12.95
N PHE A 345 -20.83 -1.17 11.64
CA PHE A 345 -19.62 -0.55 11.06
C PHE A 345 -19.72 0.98 10.88
N LEU A 346 -20.85 1.60 11.24
CA LEU A 346 -21.17 3.01 10.91
C LEU A 346 -21.09 3.98 12.10
#